data_AF-A0A848GW41-F1
#
_entry.id   AF-A0A848GW41-F1
#
_cell.length_a   1.000
_cell.length_b   1.000
_cell.length_c   1.000
_cell.angle_alpha   90.00
_cell.angle_beta   90.00
_cell.angle_gamma   90.00
#
_symmetry.space_group_name_H-M   'P 1'
#
loop_
_entity.id
_entity.type
_entity.pdbx_description
1 polymer ?
#
loop_
_entity_poly.entity_id
_entity_poly.type
_entity_poly.pdbx_seq_one_letter_code
_entity_poly.pdbx_strand_id
1 'polypeptide(L)'
;MAKHFRNAWLFTKSIYLSSEKAVIGNVLQRTEDTYEQAKLRLIFDYLFFYTLLLFPIMLLAMISQNEVNMLLIPCLVAALLTGLYLLRKGIAARVVGLVTSCCTLIIPIISSFFNSQDLSPRYAIVWAMSILLAYITVNIRTALVLCGILCAYLSVVAYVKINGISVYVSSGYSNTFQLMSNPVTVILYMLFLIRALGQYYRNIISMEQQRTVEKQKQHLSLINQNLTKQFLLVKGFSRSGKSAFMKGEMELLEACFTEIEKQCGTAIGYLNEAQED
;
A
#
# COMPACT_ATOMS: atom_id res chain seq x y z
N MET A 1 4.69 14.36 -32.59
CA MET A 1 5.09 14.10 -31.18
C MET A 1 3.95 13.58 -30.31
N ALA A 2 2.82 14.30 -30.13
CA ALA A 2 1.73 13.89 -29.22
C ALA A 2 1.15 12.48 -29.49
N LYS A 3 1.02 12.06 -30.75
CA LYS A 3 0.53 10.73 -31.13
C LYS A 3 1.49 9.61 -30.72
N HIS A 4 2.81 9.84 -30.79
CA HIS A 4 3.82 8.88 -30.34
C HIS A 4 3.86 8.76 -28.81
N PHE A 5 3.76 9.89 -28.09
CA PHE A 5 3.64 9.88 -26.64
C PHE A 5 2.37 9.14 -26.17
N ARG A 6 1.24 9.37 -26.84
CA ARG A 6 -0.01 8.65 -26.54
C ARG A 6 0.12 7.15 -26.81
N ASN A 7 0.74 6.76 -27.91
CA ASN A 7 0.93 5.35 -28.24
C ASN A 7 1.91 4.65 -27.28
N ALA A 8 3.01 5.31 -26.91
CA ALA A 8 3.94 4.82 -25.90
C ALA A 8 3.26 4.67 -24.53
N TRP A 9 2.46 5.66 -24.13
CA TRP A 9 1.66 5.59 -22.90
C TRP A 9 0.68 4.40 -22.90
N LEU A 10 -0.06 4.21 -23.99
CA LEU A 10 -0.99 3.09 -24.13
C LEU A 10 -0.28 1.74 -24.08
N PHE A 11 0.90 1.65 -24.70
CA PHE A 11 1.73 0.44 -24.66
C PHE A 11 2.22 0.14 -23.25
N THR A 12 2.81 1.11 -22.55
CA THR A 12 3.27 0.95 -21.16
C THR A 12 2.12 0.59 -20.23
N LYS A 13 0.96 1.24 -20.39
CA LYS A 13 -0.25 0.93 -19.64
C LYS A 13 -0.73 -0.50 -19.90
N SER A 14 -0.69 -0.94 -21.15
CA SER A 14 -1.08 -2.31 -21.53
C SER A 14 -0.16 -3.36 -20.90
N ILE A 15 1.15 -3.14 -20.92
CA ILE A 15 2.13 -4.03 -20.29
C ILE A 15 1.87 -4.12 -18.78
N TYR A 16 1.69 -2.97 -18.12
CA TYR A 16 1.42 -2.93 -16.69
C TYR A 16 0.15 -3.71 -16.34
N LEU A 17 -0.99 -3.41 -17.00
CA LEU A 17 -2.27 -4.07 -16.71
C LEU A 17 -2.24 -5.57 -17.02
N SER A 18 -1.56 -5.97 -18.09
CA SER A 18 -1.39 -7.38 -18.45
C SER A 18 -0.55 -8.11 -17.40
N SER A 19 0.53 -7.48 -16.93
CA SER A 19 1.42 -8.04 -15.90
C SER A 19 0.71 -8.13 -14.55
N GLU A 20 -0.03 -7.09 -14.17
CA GLU A 20 -0.84 -7.06 -12.94
C GLU A 20 -1.86 -8.20 -12.95
N LYS A 21 -2.61 -8.35 -14.04
CA LYS A 21 -3.59 -9.42 -14.20
C LYS A 21 -2.94 -10.80 -14.17
N ALA A 22 -1.79 -10.97 -14.79
CA ALA A 22 -1.08 -12.25 -14.85
C ALA A 22 -0.46 -12.68 -13.50
N VAL A 23 0.01 -11.72 -12.70
CA VAL A 23 0.70 -12.01 -11.43
C VAL A 23 -0.28 -12.01 -10.27
N ILE A 24 -1.03 -10.93 -10.05
CA ILE A 24 -1.86 -10.77 -8.85
C ILE A 24 -3.37 -10.93 -9.12
N GLY A 25 -3.82 -10.95 -10.38
CA GLY A 25 -5.25 -10.97 -10.73
C GLY A 25 -6.06 -12.07 -10.05
N ASN A 26 -5.58 -13.32 -10.09
CA ASN A 26 -6.27 -14.46 -9.47
C ASN A 26 -6.20 -14.43 -7.93
N VAL A 27 -5.14 -13.86 -7.37
CA VAL A 27 -4.91 -13.81 -5.91
C VAL A 27 -5.77 -12.71 -5.27
N LEU A 28 -5.87 -11.56 -5.94
CA LEU A 28 -6.75 -10.45 -5.55
C LEU A 28 -8.21 -10.90 -5.47
N GLN A 29 -8.69 -11.68 -6.44
CA GLN A 29 -10.08 -12.18 -6.44
C GLN A 29 -10.38 -13.14 -5.29
N ARG A 30 -9.38 -13.86 -4.77
CA ARG A 30 -9.53 -14.81 -3.67
C ARG A 30 -9.33 -14.20 -2.28
N THR A 31 -8.75 -13.00 -2.21
CA THR A 31 -8.43 -12.33 -0.94
C THR A 31 -9.61 -11.46 -0.55
N GLU A 32 -10.28 -11.74 0.56
CA GLU A 32 -11.43 -10.95 1.02
C GLU A 32 -11.02 -9.67 1.76
N ASP A 33 -9.87 -9.71 2.44
CA ASP A 33 -9.35 -8.57 3.19
C ASP A 33 -8.74 -7.50 2.26
N THR A 34 -9.39 -6.33 2.24
CA THR A 34 -8.98 -5.16 1.45
C THR A 34 -7.58 -4.66 1.83
N TYR A 35 -7.17 -4.81 3.09
CA TYR A 35 -5.84 -4.41 3.54
C TYR A 35 -4.75 -5.33 2.96
N GLU A 36 -4.99 -6.64 2.95
CA GLU A 36 -4.09 -7.60 2.32
C GLU A 36 -4.05 -7.42 0.79
N GLN A 37 -5.18 -7.10 0.15
CA GLN A 37 -5.21 -6.73 -1.26
C GLN A 37 -4.33 -5.50 -1.55
N ALA A 38 -4.37 -4.47 -0.70
CA ALA A 38 -3.53 -3.28 -0.85
C ALA A 38 -2.04 -3.58 -0.68
N LYS A 39 -1.66 -4.47 0.25
CA LYS A 39 -0.27 -4.95 0.40
C LYS A 39 0.20 -5.72 -0.83
N LEU A 40 -0.61 -6.64 -1.35
CA LEU A 40 -0.28 -7.41 -2.55
C LEU A 40 -0.04 -6.49 -3.75
N ARG A 41 -0.89 -5.47 -3.93
CA ARG A 41 -0.69 -4.44 -4.97
C ARG A 41 0.60 -3.64 -4.75
N LEU A 42 0.88 -3.20 -3.53
CA LEU A 42 2.13 -2.50 -3.20
C LEU A 42 3.36 -3.34 -3.54
N ILE A 43 3.38 -4.63 -3.15
CA ILE A 43 4.52 -5.51 -3.42
C ILE A 43 4.66 -5.72 -4.93
N PHE A 44 3.56 -5.93 -5.65
CA PHE A 44 3.59 -6.02 -7.11
C PHE A 44 4.17 -4.76 -7.75
N ASP A 45 3.66 -3.58 -7.39
CA ASP A 45 4.14 -2.29 -7.89
C ASP A 45 5.63 -2.11 -7.60
N TYR A 46 6.04 -2.39 -6.36
CA TYR A 46 7.44 -2.34 -5.95
C TYR A 46 8.31 -3.24 -6.83
N LEU A 47 7.97 -4.53 -6.95
CA LEU A 47 8.75 -5.50 -7.72
C LEU A 47 8.79 -5.16 -9.22
N PHE A 48 7.64 -4.79 -9.80
CA PHE A 48 7.52 -4.48 -11.21
C PHE A 48 8.31 -3.22 -11.59
N PHE A 49 8.07 -2.11 -10.89
CA PHE A 49 8.77 -0.86 -11.20
C PHE A 49 10.24 -0.92 -10.80
N TYR A 50 10.62 -1.65 -9.75
CA TYR A 50 12.04 -1.79 -9.42
C TYR A 50 12.77 -2.64 -10.47
N THR A 51 12.14 -3.69 -11.00
CA THR A 51 12.70 -4.45 -12.12
C THR A 51 12.92 -3.56 -13.36
N LEU A 52 11.94 -2.72 -13.70
CA LEU A 52 12.07 -1.76 -14.81
C LEU A 52 13.17 -0.72 -14.55
N LEU A 53 13.30 -0.26 -13.31
CA LEU A 53 14.31 0.71 -12.89
C LEU A 53 15.73 0.14 -12.98
N LEU A 54 15.92 -1.15 -12.71
CA LEU A 54 17.23 -1.79 -12.79
C LEU A 54 17.76 -1.90 -14.23
N PHE A 55 16.88 -1.88 -15.24
CA PHE A 55 17.30 -1.94 -16.64
C PHE A 55 18.21 -0.76 -17.07
N PRO A 56 17.81 0.52 -16.92
CA PRO A 56 18.71 1.63 -17.23
C PRO A 56 19.95 1.67 -16.32
N ILE A 57 19.84 1.23 -15.05
CA ILE A 57 20.99 1.13 -14.14
C ILE A 57 22.00 0.08 -14.63
N MET A 58 21.52 -1.05 -15.15
CA MET A 58 22.36 -2.09 -15.75
C MET A 58 23.10 -1.57 -16.99
N LEU A 59 22.43 -0.79 -17.84
CA LEU A 59 23.07 -0.15 -18.99
C LEU A 59 24.19 0.81 -18.56
N LEU A 60 23.96 1.61 -17.52
CA LEU A 60 24.99 2.46 -16.92
C LEU A 60 26.16 1.65 -16.35
N ALA A 61 25.89 0.52 -15.70
CA ALA A 61 26.91 -0.39 -15.21
C ALA A 61 27.74 -1.01 -16.34
N MET A 62 27.13 -1.34 -17.47
CA MET A 62 27.84 -1.82 -18.68
C MET A 62 28.74 -0.74 -19.28
N ILE A 63 28.25 0.50 -19.41
CA ILE A 63 29.03 1.62 -19.95
C ILE A 63 30.23 1.92 -19.06
N SER A 64 30.05 1.87 -17.74
CA SER A 64 31.13 2.08 -16.78
C SER A 64 32.06 0.88 -16.59
N GLN A 65 31.77 -0.26 -17.22
CA GLN A 65 32.49 -1.52 -17.03
C GLN A 65 32.60 -1.92 -15.55
N ASN A 66 31.56 -1.63 -14.76
CA ASN A 66 31.54 -1.98 -13.34
C ASN A 66 31.19 -3.47 -13.17
N GLU A 67 32.22 -4.31 -13.07
CA GLU A 67 32.11 -5.76 -13.01
C GLU A 67 31.20 -6.24 -11.86
N VAL A 68 31.32 -5.62 -10.69
CA VAL A 68 30.52 -5.96 -9.50
C VAL A 68 29.04 -5.73 -9.76
N ASN A 69 28.67 -4.57 -10.31
CA ASN A 69 27.27 -4.25 -10.59
C ASN A 69 26.73 -5.05 -11.78
N MET A 70 27.59 -5.40 -12.75
CA MET A 70 27.21 -6.31 -13.84
C MET A 70 26.83 -7.71 -13.34
N LEU A 71 27.38 -8.16 -12.20
CA LEU A 71 27.00 -9.43 -11.57
C LEU A 71 25.83 -9.29 -10.59
N LEU A 72 25.86 -8.28 -9.72
CA LEU A 72 24.86 -8.13 -8.65
C LEU A 72 23.50 -7.63 -9.14
N ILE A 73 23.44 -6.81 -10.21
CA ILE A 73 22.15 -6.34 -10.75
C ILE A 73 21.32 -7.51 -11.30
N PRO A 74 21.87 -8.43 -12.14
CA PRO A 74 21.16 -9.65 -12.53
C PRO A 74 20.68 -10.50 -11.36
N CYS A 75 21.51 -10.67 -10.31
CA CYS A 75 21.09 -11.39 -9.10
C CYS A 75 19.89 -10.72 -8.43
N LEU A 76 19.89 -9.38 -8.35
CA LEU A 76 18.76 -8.62 -7.80
C LEU A 76 17.52 -8.76 -8.67
N VAL A 77 17.65 -8.66 -10.00
CA VAL A 77 16.53 -8.88 -10.93
C VAL A 77 15.95 -10.29 -10.76
N ALA A 78 16.79 -11.32 -10.65
CA ALA A 78 16.34 -12.69 -10.40
C ALA A 78 15.57 -12.81 -9.07
N ALA A 79 16.03 -12.14 -8.01
CA ALA A 79 15.32 -12.09 -6.73
C ALA A 79 13.95 -11.40 -6.85
N LEU A 80 13.86 -10.28 -7.58
CA LEU A 80 12.60 -9.57 -7.80
C LEU A 80 11.62 -10.39 -8.64
N LEU A 81 12.09 -11.05 -9.70
CA LEU A 81 11.29 -11.96 -10.52
C LEU A 81 10.80 -13.16 -9.72
N THR A 82 11.63 -13.68 -8.81
CA THR A 82 11.22 -14.72 -7.86
C THR A 82 10.11 -14.19 -6.96
N GLY A 83 10.21 -12.96 -6.44
CA GLY A 83 9.14 -12.31 -5.69
C GLY A 83 7.81 -12.24 -6.46
N LEU A 84 7.86 -11.87 -7.75
CA LEU A 84 6.67 -11.85 -8.62
C LEU A 84 6.10 -13.26 -8.81
N TYR A 85 6.94 -14.27 -8.95
CA TYR A 85 6.52 -15.66 -9.04
C TYR A 85 5.85 -16.15 -7.74
N LEU A 86 6.39 -15.77 -6.57
CA LEU A 86 5.80 -16.09 -5.27
C LEU A 86 4.42 -15.42 -5.09
N LEU A 87 4.27 -14.16 -5.53
CA LEU A 87 2.96 -13.51 -5.59
C LEU A 87 1.99 -14.27 -6.48
N ARG A 88 2.43 -14.71 -7.67
CA ARG A 88 1.59 -15.48 -8.60
C ARG A 88 1.12 -16.81 -8.00
N LYS A 89 1.91 -17.41 -7.11
CA LYS A 89 1.53 -18.64 -6.39
C LYS A 89 0.56 -18.39 -5.23
N GLY A 90 0.22 -17.14 -4.92
CA GLY A 90 -0.68 -16.78 -3.83
C GLY A 90 -0.03 -16.92 -2.45
N ILE A 91 1.30 -16.81 -2.36
CA ILE A 91 1.98 -16.79 -1.07
C ILE A 91 1.63 -15.49 -0.34
N ALA A 92 1.47 -15.58 0.98
CA ALA A 92 1.10 -14.44 1.82
C ALA A 92 2.02 -13.23 1.60
N ALA A 93 1.41 -12.03 1.51
CA ALA A 93 2.11 -10.77 1.28
C ALA A 93 3.25 -10.55 2.28
N ARG A 94 3.05 -10.97 3.53
CA ARG A 94 4.07 -10.92 4.58
C ARG A 94 5.35 -11.66 4.23
N VAL A 95 5.26 -12.87 3.67
CA VAL A 95 6.44 -13.69 3.34
C VAL A 95 7.15 -13.10 2.14
N VAL A 96 6.40 -12.75 1.09
CA VAL A 96 6.99 -12.14 -0.12
C VAL A 96 7.64 -10.80 0.20
N GLY A 97 6.99 -9.97 1.01
CA GLY A 97 7.50 -8.68 1.47
C GLY A 97 8.80 -8.84 2.28
N LEU A 98 8.86 -9.81 3.20
CA LEU A 98 10.08 -10.12 3.96
C LEU A 98 11.24 -10.51 3.02
N VAL A 99 11.03 -11.49 2.14
CA VAL A 99 12.07 -11.97 1.22
C VAL A 99 12.54 -10.83 0.31
N THR A 100 11.61 -10.07 -0.25
CA THR A 100 11.91 -8.94 -1.13
C THR A 100 12.75 -7.90 -0.39
N SER A 101 12.29 -7.43 0.77
CA SER A 101 13.01 -6.44 1.58
C SER A 101 14.40 -6.90 2.01
N CYS A 102 14.57 -8.18 2.35
CA CYS A 102 15.89 -8.72 2.69
C CYS A 102 16.83 -8.71 1.47
N CYS A 103 16.36 -9.18 0.31
CA CYS A 103 17.18 -9.19 -0.91
C CYS A 103 17.55 -7.78 -1.37
N THR A 104 16.60 -6.84 -1.33
CA THR A 104 16.82 -5.45 -1.74
C THR A 104 17.60 -4.64 -0.71
N LEU A 105 17.81 -5.16 0.50
CA LEU A 105 18.74 -4.58 1.48
C LEU A 105 20.15 -5.17 1.32
N ILE A 106 20.26 -6.49 1.33
CA ILE A 106 21.54 -7.22 1.40
C ILE A 106 22.33 -7.07 0.10
N ILE A 107 21.71 -7.23 -1.06
CA ILE A 107 22.43 -7.15 -2.35
C ILE A 107 23.03 -5.76 -2.55
N PRO A 108 22.32 -4.64 -2.29
CA PRO A 108 22.92 -3.32 -2.33
C PRO A 108 23.98 -3.06 -1.25
N ILE A 109 23.89 -3.67 -0.06
CA ILE A 109 24.98 -3.62 0.94
C ILE A 109 26.25 -4.24 0.36
N ILE A 110 26.15 -5.43 -0.23
CA ILE A 110 27.29 -6.11 -0.86
C ILE A 110 27.84 -5.27 -2.02
N SER A 111 26.97 -4.72 -2.87
CA SER A 111 27.35 -3.83 -3.97
C SER A 111 28.06 -2.56 -3.48
N SER A 112 27.56 -1.94 -2.42
CA SER A 112 28.19 -0.76 -1.79
C SER A 112 29.58 -1.10 -1.25
N PHE A 113 29.74 -2.25 -0.58
CA PHE A 113 31.01 -2.67 0.01
C PHE A 113 32.13 -2.79 -1.03
N PHE A 114 31.86 -3.43 -2.18
CA PHE A 114 32.81 -3.60 -3.28
C PHE A 114 32.96 -2.37 -4.18
N ASN A 115 32.07 -1.40 -4.08
CA ASN A 115 32.16 -0.11 -4.75
C ASN A 115 32.65 0.98 -3.78
N SER A 116 33.82 0.77 -3.18
CA SER A 116 34.48 1.76 -2.29
C SER A 116 33.66 2.19 -1.06
N GLN A 117 32.82 1.28 -0.55
CA GLN A 117 31.91 1.56 0.57
C GLN A 117 31.12 2.85 0.35
N ASP A 118 30.53 2.94 -0.84
CA ASP A 118 29.78 4.10 -1.27
C ASP A 118 28.46 4.22 -0.51
N LEU A 119 28.27 5.37 0.13
CA LEU A 119 27.10 5.73 0.93
C LEU A 119 26.25 6.80 0.24
N SER A 120 26.46 7.01 -1.06
CA SER A 120 25.73 7.99 -1.84
C SER A 120 24.22 7.70 -1.86
N PRO A 121 23.40 8.69 -2.24
CA PRO A 121 21.95 8.53 -2.30
C PRO A 121 21.46 7.33 -3.12
N ARG A 122 22.27 6.84 -4.09
CA ARG A 122 21.91 5.68 -4.91
C ARG A 122 21.64 4.41 -4.08
N TYR A 123 22.37 4.23 -2.98
CA TYR A 123 22.19 3.08 -2.09
C TYR A 123 21.33 3.42 -0.89
N ALA A 124 21.49 4.62 -0.33
CA ALA A 124 20.72 5.07 0.83
C ALA A 124 19.20 5.02 0.55
N ILE A 125 18.76 5.45 -0.64
CA ILE A 125 17.34 5.41 -1.01
C ILE A 125 16.83 3.97 -1.11
N VAL A 126 17.63 3.05 -1.67
CA VAL A 126 17.25 1.63 -1.80
C VAL A 126 17.13 0.96 -0.43
N TRP A 127 18.08 1.24 0.48
CA TRP A 127 18.04 0.72 1.84
C TRP A 127 16.82 1.24 2.60
N ALA A 128 16.56 2.55 2.54
CA ALA A 128 15.37 3.15 3.13
C ALA A 128 14.08 2.51 2.58
N MET A 129 14.01 2.29 1.27
CA MET A 129 12.86 1.65 0.63
C MET A 129 12.67 0.19 1.04
N SER A 130 13.75 -0.55 1.21
CA SER A 130 13.70 -1.94 1.65
C SER A 130 13.14 -2.06 3.07
N ILE A 131 13.58 -1.16 3.95
CA ILE A 131 13.10 -1.07 5.34
C ILE A 131 11.64 -0.63 5.38
N LEU A 132 11.25 0.37 4.59
CA LEU A 132 9.87 0.85 4.52
C LEU A 132 8.92 -0.23 3.96
N LEU A 133 9.34 -0.97 2.94
CA LEU A 133 8.59 -2.10 2.41
C LEU A 133 8.37 -3.16 3.50
N ALA A 134 9.40 -3.48 4.30
CA ALA A 134 9.27 -4.43 5.40
C ALA A 134 8.33 -3.94 6.51
N TYR A 135 8.38 -2.63 6.81
CA TYR A 135 7.49 -2.00 7.78
C TYR A 135 6.02 -2.16 7.37
N ILE A 136 5.71 -1.87 6.10
CA ILE A 136 4.33 -1.90 5.59
C ILE A 136 3.81 -3.34 5.40
N THR A 137 4.65 -4.24 4.90
CA THR A 137 4.22 -5.59 4.48
C THR A 137 4.32 -6.63 5.59
N VAL A 138 5.27 -6.48 6.53
CA VAL A 138 5.58 -7.47 7.56
C VAL A 138 5.17 -6.99 8.95
N ASN A 139 6.00 -6.14 9.56
CA ASN A 139 5.79 -5.52 10.87
C ASN A 139 6.95 -4.56 11.22
N ILE A 140 6.75 -3.74 12.25
CA ILE A 140 7.78 -2.85 12.79
C ILE A 140 9.02 -3.58 13.31
N ARG A 141 8.86 -4.75 13.95
CA ARG A 141 10.00 -5.50 14.51
C ARG A 141 11.00 -5.90 13.43
N THR A 142 10.52 -6.38 12.28
CA THR A 142 11.36 -6.75 11.14
C THR A 142 12.05 -5.51 10.57
N ALA A 143 11.33 -4.40 10.41
CA ALA A 143 11.93 -3.16 9.95
C ALA A 143 13.04 -2.66 10.88
N LEU A 144 12.87 -2.77 12.20
CA LEU A 144 13.90 -2.44 13.18
C LEU A 144 15.11 -3.38 13.08
N VAL A 145 14.90 -4.68 12.87
CA VAL A 145 16.00 -5.64 12.63
C VAL A 145 16.78 -5.27 11.37
N LEU A 146 16.09 -5.00 10.26
CA LEU A 146 16.74 -4.56 9.02
C LEU A 146 17.48 -3.22 9.18
N CYS A 147 16.91 -2.28 9.94
CA CYS A 147 17.57 -1.04 10.30
C CYS A 147 18.83 -1.30 11.14
N GLY A 148 18.75 -2.21 12.12
CA GLY A 148 19.90 -2.63 12.93
C GLY A 148 21.02 -3.26 12.10
N ILE A 149 20.67 -4.12 11.14
CA ILE A 149 21.61 -4.70 10.17
C ILE A 149 22.30 -3.59 9.36
N LEU A 150 21.53 -2.62 8.88
CA LEU A 150 22.08 -1.49 8.12
C LEU A 150 23.00 -0.63 9.00
N CYS A 151 22.60 -0.30 10.24
CA CYS A 151 23.42 0.44 11.18
C CYS A 151 24.74 -0.28 11.46
N ALA A 152 24.71 -1.59 11.69
CA ALA A 152 25.91 -2.39 11.89
C ALA A 152 26.85 -2.32 10.67
N TYR A 153 26.30 -2.43 9.45
CA TYR A 153 27.07 -2.25 8.22
C TYR A 153 27.71 -0.85 8.13
N LEU A 154 26.94 0.22 8.41
CA LEU A 154 27.46 1.58 8.39
C LEU A 154 28.57 1.81 9.42
N SER A 155 28.46 1.22 10.61
CA SER A 155 29.52 1.25 11.61
C SER A 155 30.78 0.53 11.13
N VAL A 156 30.65 -0.62 10.47
CA VAL A 156 31.79 -1.34 9.86
C VAL A 156 32.44 -0.49 8.77
N VAL A 157 31.66 0.15 7.90
CA VAL A 157 32.17 1.05 6.86
C VAL A 157 32.93 2.24 7.48
N ALA A 158 32.37 2.86 8.53
CA ALA A 158 33.02 3.95 9.24
C ALA A 158 34.36 3.50 9.84
N TYR A 159 34.38 2.33 10.49
CA TYR A 159 35.60 1.75 11.04
C TYR A 159 36.68 1.49 9.98
N VAL A 160 36.29 0.91 8.83
CA VAL A 160 37.20 0.66 7.69
C VAL A 160 37.81 1.97 7.18
N LYS A 161 36.98 3.01 7.01
CA LYS A 161 37.45 4.32 6.50
C LYS A 161 38.34 5.06 7.50
N ILE A 162 38.02 5.03 8.79
CA ILE A 162 38.83 5.69 9.83
C ILE A 162 40.21 5.04 9.93
N ASN A 163 40.29 3.71 9.84
CA ASN A 163 41.55 2.98 9.95
C ASN A 163 42.33 2.87 8.63
N GLY A 164 41.82 3.46 7.54
CA GLY A 164 42.49 3.45 6.24
C GLY A 164 42.70 2.05 5.65
N ILE A 165 41.82 1.09 5.98
CA ILE A 165 41.96 -0.29 5.51
C ILE A 165 41.67 -0.31 4.00
N SER A 166 42.64 -0.77 3.21
CA SER A 166 42.49 -0.90 1.75
C SER A 166 41.59 -2.08 1.40
N VAL A 167 40.36 -1.77 1.00
CA VAL A 167 39.41 -2.77 0.49
C VAL A 167 39.43 -2.73 -1.03
N TYR A 168 39.19 -3.88 -1.67
CA TYR A 168 39.04 -3.96 -3.11
C TYR A 168 37.95 -3.02 -3.62
N VAL A 169 38.26 -2.25 -4.66
CA VAL A 169 37.33 -1.37 -5.36
C VAL A 169 37.17 -1.89 -6.78
N SER A 170 35.91 -2.09 -7.21
CA SER A 170 35.59 -2.54 -8.56
C SER A 170 36.28 -1.65 -9.62
N SER A 171 36.81 -2.29 -10.66
CA SER A 171 37.16 -1.65 -11.92
C SER A 171 35.96 -0.84 -12.44
N GLY A 172 36.24 0.33 -13.04
CA GLY A 172 35.20 1.21 -13.59
C GLY A 172 34.50 2.14 -12.57
N TYR A 173 34.73 1.93 -11.26
CA TYR A 173 34.16 2.79 -10.23
C TYR A 173 35.02 4.04 -10.00
N SER A 174 34.63 5.18 -10.60
CA SER A 174 35.35 6.46 -10.49
C SER A 174 34.49 7.58 -9.89
N ASN A 175 35.14 8.54 -9.21
CA ASN A 175 34.47 9.71 -8.63
C ASN A 175 33.74 10.55 -9.69
N THR A 176 34.35 10.71 -10.87
CA THR A 176 33.77 11.48 -11.99
C THR A 176 32.50 10.81 -12.51
N PHE A 177 32.50 9.48 -12.65
CA PHE A 177 31.30 8.74 -13.06
C PHE A 177 30.19 8.85 -12.02
N GLN A 178 30.51 8.75 -10.71
CA GLN A 178 29.52 8.91 -9.64
C GLN A 178 28.81 10.27 -9.69
N LEU A 179 29.57 11.35 -9.88
CA LEU A 179 29.03 12.71 -9.99
C LEU A 179 28.02 12.85 -11.14
N MET A 180 28.24 12.15 -12.26
CA MET A 180 27.31 12.13 -13.39
C MET A 180 26.14 11.15 -13.20
N SER A 181 26.40 9.96 -12.65
CA SER A 181 25.40 8.89 -12.54
C SER A 181 24.42 9.10 -11.38
N ASN A 182 24.87 9.73 -10.29
CA ASN A 182 24.06 9.89 -9.08
C ASN A 182 22.80 10.73 -9.31
N PRO A 183 22.85 11.91 -9.97
CA PRO A 183 21.63 12.68 -10.25
C PRO A 183 20.60 11.89 -11.07
N VAL A 184 21.05 11.18 -12.12
CA VAL A 184 20.19 10.35 -12.95
C VAL A 184 19.55 9.24 -12.12
N THR A 185 20.36 8.55 -11.32
CA THR A 185 19.91 7.43 -10.50
C THR A 185 18.93 7.90 -9.42
N VAL A 186 19.20 9.04 -8.78
CA VAL A 186 18.31 9.65 -7.78
C VAL A 186 16.97 10.05 -8.38
N ILE A 187 16.96 10.69 -9.56
CA ILE A 187 15.71 11.06 -10.24
C ILE A 187 14.87 9.82 -10.51
N LEU A 188 15.48 8.75 -11.02
CA LEU A 188 14.76 7.52 -11.31
C LEU A 188 14.21 6.86 -10.03
N TYR A 189 14.99 6.83 -8.94
CA TYR A 189 14.51 6.35 -7.63
C TYR A 189 13.39 7.23 -7.05
N MET A 190 13.43 8.55 -7.24
CA MET A 190 12.38 9.47 -6.80
C MET A 190 11.08 9.25 -7.57
N LEU A 191 11.14 9.05 -8.89
CA LEU A 191 9.97 8.68 -9.69
C LEU A 191 9.37 7.35 -9.23
N PHE A 192 10.22 6.37 -8.93
CA PHE A 192 9.81 5.10 -8.36
C PHE A 192 9.12 5.27 -6.99
N LEU A 193 9.70 6.06 -6.09
CA LEU A 193 9.15 6.38 -4.76
C LEU A 193 7.75 6.99 -4.86
N ILE A 194 7.62 8.05 -5.67
CA ILE A 194 6.35 8.77 -5.87
C ILE A 194 5.30 7.80 -6.40
N ARG A 195 5.68 6.91 -7.33
CA ARG A 195 4.75 5.94 -7.90
C ARG A 195 4.32 4.89 -6.88
N ALA A 196 5.27 4.20 -6.25
CA ALA A 196 4.99 3.09 -5.34
C ALA A 196 4.26 3.55 -4.07
N LEU A 197 4.79 4.57 -3.37
CA LEU A 197 4.20 5.06 -2.13
C LEU A 197 2.97 5.92 -2.38
N GLY A 198 3.00 6.77 -3.41
CA GLY A 198 1.85 7.61 -3.75
C GLY A 198 0.64 6.80 -4.19
N GLN A 199 0.83 5.71 -4.94
CA GLN A 199 -0.27 4.82 -5.32
C GLN A 199 -0.80 4.05 -4.10
N TYR A 200 0.07 3.55 -3.23
CA TYR A 200 -0.34 2.86 -2.00
C TYR A 200 -1.14 3.77 -1.06
N TYR A 201 -0.67 4.99 -0.83
CA TYR A 201 -1.37 5.96 0.01
C TYR A 201 -2.75 6.34 -0.55
N ARG A 202 -2.84 6.56 -1.87
CA ARG A 202 -4.14 6.79 -2.54
C ARG A 202 -5.08 5.60 -2.41
N ASN A 203 -4.55 4.37 -2.49
CA ASN A 203 -5.35 3.16 -2.31
C ASN A 203 -5.88 3.07 -0.87
N ILE A 204 -5.06 3.35 0.16
CA ILE A 204 -5.53 3.39 1.56
C ILE A 204 -6.61 4.44 1.77
N ILE A 205 -6.40 5.67 1.31
CA ILE A 205 -7.40 6.74 1.47
C ILE A 205 -8.72 6.34 0.82
N SER A 206 -8.67 5.79 -0.39
CA SER A 206 -9.88 5.32 -1.08
C SER A 206 -10.59 4.22 -0.31
N MET A 207 -9.85 3.31 0.35
CA MET A 207 -10.45 2.26 1.18
C MET A 207 -11.09 2.83 2.46
N GLU A 208 -10.44 3.76 3.14
CA GLU A 208 -11.01 4.43 4.32
C GLU A 208 -12.29 5.22 3.96
N GLN A 209 -12.30 5.88 2.80
CA GLN A 209 -13.49 6.56 2.30
C GLN A 209 -14.64 5.58 2.03
N GLN A 210 -14.37 4.44 1.38
CA GLN A 210 -15.38 3.41 1.14
C GLN A 210 -15.95 2.85 2.44
N ARG A 211 -15.07 2.56 3.42
CA ARG A 211 -15.48 2.06 4.73
C ARG A 211 -16.35 3.06 5.48
N THR A 212 -16.03 4.35 5.39
CA THR A 212 -16.84 5.41 6.00
C THR A 212 -18.24 5.47 5.37
N VAL A 213 -18.33 5.37 4.04
CA VAL A 213 -19.62 5.34 3.33
C VAL A 213 -20.44 4.10 3.68
N GLU A 214 -19.81 2.93 3.81
CA GLU A 214 -20.51 1.70 4.23
C GLU A 214 -21.04 1.79 5.65
N LYS A 215 -20.25 2.33 6.59
CA LYS A 215 -20.72 2.59 7.96
C LYS A 215 -21.89 3.56 7.98
N GLN A 216 -21.82 4.65 7.20
CA GLN A 216 -22.93 5.60 7.07
C GLN A 216 -24.19 4.93 6.51
N LYS A 217 -24.07 4.04 5.51
CA LYS A 217 -25.20 3.28 4.98
C LYS A 217 -25.79 2.31 6.00
N GLN A 218 -24.95 1.61 6.77
CA GLN A 218 -25.41 0.73 7.84
C GLN A 218 -26.15 1.51 8.93
N HIS A 219 -25.61 2.66 9.33
CA HIS A 219 -26.25 3.56 10.29
C HIS A 219 -27.60 4.05 9.78
N LEU A 220 -27.65 4.54 8.53
CA LEU A 220 -28.90 4.96 7.88
C LEU A 220 -29.92 3.81 7.78
N SER A 221 -29.47 2.59 7.48
CA SER A 221 -30.34 1.41 7.43
C SER A 221 -30.93 1.07 8.79
N LEU A 222 -30.15 1.18 9.87
CA LEU A 222 -30.62 0.96 11.24
C LEU A 222 -31.66 2.02 11.64
N ILE A 223 -31.38 3.29 11.36
CA ILE A 223 -32.33 4.39 11.59
C ILE A 223 -33.64 4.12 10.83
N ASN A 224 -33.55 3.80 9.55
CA ASN A 224 -34.73 3.53 8.73
C ASN A 224 -35.54 2.33 9.25
N GLN A 225 -34.86 1.26 9.70
CA GLN A 225 -35.53 0.11 10.30
C GLN A 225 -36.26 0.49 11.60
N ASN A 226 -35.62 1.29 12.47
CA ASN A 226 -36.22 1.74 13.73
C ASN A 226 -37.40 2.68 13.48
N LEU A 227 -37.26 3.65 12.56
CA LEU A 227 -38.35 4.53 12.15
C LEU A 227 -39.52 3.75 11.52
N THR A 228 -39.23 2.73 10.71
CA THR A 228 -40.26 1.88 10.11
C THR A 228 -41.03 1.09 11.18
N LYS A 229 -40.35 0.55 12.20
CA LYS A 229 -41.01 -0.10 13.35
C LYS A 229 -41.92 0.88 14.07
N GLN A 230 -41.43 2.10 14.33
CA GLN A 230 -42.21 3.12 15.01
C GLN A 230 -43.44 3.54 14.20
N PHE A 231 -43.30 3.73 12.89
CA PHE A 231 -44.41 4.03 12.00
C PHE A 231 -45.47 2.93 11.98
N LEU A 232 -45.06 1.66 11.95
CA LEU A 232 -45.99 0.53 12.01
C LEU A 232 -46.77 0.48 13.33
N LEU A 233 -46.11 0.78 14.46
CA LEU A 233 -46.74 0.87 15.78
C LEU A 233 -47.77 2.00 15.83
N VAL A 234 -47.39 3.21 15.39
CA VAL A 234 -48.31 4.36 15.29
C VAL A 234 -49.51 4.04 14.40
N LYS A 235 -49.31 3.37 13.27
CA LYS A 235 -50.41 2.91 12.40
C LYS A 235 -51.32 1.89 13.09
N GLY A 236 -50.75 0.99 13.89
CA GLY A 236 -51.49 0.03 14.71
C GLY A 236 -52.36 0.72 15.76
N PHE A 237 -51.76 1.63 16.54
CA PHE A 237 -52.47 2.42 17.55
C PHE A 237 -53.54 3.33 16.93
N SER A 238 -53.28 3.95 15.77
CA SER A 238 -54.27 4.77 15.05
C SER A 238 -55.49 3.95 14.62
N ARG A 239 -55.30 2.73 14.13
CA ARG A 239 -56.40 1.81 13.80
C ARG A 239 -57.18 1.38 15.04
N SER A 240 -56.47 1.08 16.13
CA SER A 240 -57.07 0.74 17.43
C SER A 240 -57.91 1.90 17.96
N GLY A 241 -57.37 3.11 17.96
CA GLY A 241 -58.06 4.34 18.36
C GLY A 241 -59.30 4.61 17.51
N LYS A 242 -59.23 4.44 16.18
CA LYS A 242 -60.43 4.54 15.31
C LYS A 242 -61.52 3.54 15.71
N SER A 243 -61.14 2.32 16.10
CA SER A 243 -62.10 1.31 16.54
C SER A 243 -62.69 1.62 17.93
N ALA A 244 -61.87 2.14 18.86
CA ALA A 244 -62.30 2.57 20.18
C ALA A 244 -63.25 3.77 20.11
N PHE A 245 -62.97 4.73 19.21
CA PHE A 245 -63.84 5.86 18.92
C PHE A 245 -65.23 5.42 18.42
N MET A 246 -65.27 4.45 17.50
CA MET A 246 -66.53 3.89 16.99
C MET A 246 -67.33 3.12 18.07
N LYS A 247 -66.66 2.65 19.12
CA LYS A 247 -67.28 1.95 20.27
C LYS A 247 -67.62 2.87 21.45
N GLY A 248 -67.22 4.15 21.41
CA GLY A 248 -67.43 5.10 22.50
C GLY A 248 -66.49 4.91 23.71
N GLU A 249 -65.41 4.15 23.57
CA GLU A 249 -64.43 3.89 24.63
C GLU A 249 -63.41 5.03 24.70
N MET A 250 -63.76 6.12 25.40
CA MET A 250 -62.95 7.35 25.45
C MET A 250 -61.59 7.17 26.17
N GLU A 251 -61.52 6.35 27.23
CA GLU A 251 -60.26 6.08 27.94
C GLU A 251 -59.24 5.33 27.04
N LEU A 252 -59.74 4.41 26.23
CA LEU A 252 -58.91 3.59 25.33
C LEU A 252 -58.42 4.42 24.13
N LEU A 253 -59.21 5.41 23.71
CA LEU A 253 -58.83 6.41 22.71
C LEU A 253 -57.71 7.32 23.22
N GLU A 254 -57.83 7.84 24.44
CA GLU A 254 -56.84 8.74 25.04
C GLU A 254 -55.50 8.02 25.25
N ALA A 255 -55.54 6.78 25.77
CA ALA A 255 -54.35 5.93 25.88
C ALA A 255 -53.67 5.65 24.53
N CYS A 256 -54.44 5.46 23.45
CA CYS A 256 -53.88 5.30 22.10
C CYS A 256 -53.19 6.58 21.61
N PHE A 257 -53.73 7.76 21.90
CA PHE A 257 -53.11 9.03 21.50
C PHE A 257 -51.83 9.32 22.28
N THR A 258 -51.81 9.08 23.59
CA THR A 258 -50.61 9.26 24.42
C THR A 258 -49.47 8.34 23.97
N GLU A 259 -49.79 7.09 23.60
CA GLU A 259 -48.77 6.17 23.11
C GLU A 259 -48.27 6.54 21.70
N ILE A 260 -49.15 7.07 20.82
CA ILE A 260 -48.73 7.64 19.52
C ILE A 260 -47.76 8.81 19.73
N GLU A 261 -48.07 9.74 20.63
CA GLU A 261 -47.22 10.89 20.95
C GLU A 261 -45.83 10.44 21.44
N LYS A 262 -45.80 9.44 22.33
CA LYS A 262 -44.57 8.85 22.86
C LYS A 262 -43.71 8.18 21.77
N GLN A 263 -44.33 7.43 20.87
CA GLN A 263 -43.59 6.79 19.77
C GLN A 263 -43.09 7.82 18.73
N CYS A 264 -43.85 8.90 18.48
CA CYS A 264 -43.39 10.03 17.68
C CYS A 264 -42.21 10.77 18.34
N GLY A 265 -42.26 11.02 19.65
CA GLY A 265 -41.14 11.61 20.39
C GLY A 265 -39.87 10.76 20.34
N THR A 266 -40.03 9.44 20.46
CA THR A 266 -38.91 8.48 20.34
C THR A 266 -38.32 8.47 18.91
N ALA A 267 -39.15 8.59 17.88
CA ALA A 267 -38.70 8.69 16.49
C ALA A 267 -37.94 10.00 16.19
N ILE A 268 -38.37 11.12 16.79
CA ILE A 268 -37.65 12.40 16.72
C ILE A 268 -36.29 12.29 17.43
N GLY A 269 -36.23 11.60 18.58
CA GLY A 269 -34.97 11.30 19.26
C GLY A 269 -33.95 10.61 18.36
N TYR A 270 -34.36 9.54 17.66
CA TYR A 270 -33.48 8.83 16.71
C TYR A 270 -33.00 9.69 15.52
N LEU A 271 -33.79 10.70 15.12
CA LEU A 271 -33.40 11.62 14.04
C LEU A 271 -32.42 12.69 14.53
N ASN A 272 -32.59 13.18 15.76
CA ASN A 272 -31.71 14.17 16.36
C ASN A 272 -30.35 13.57 16.75
N GLU A 273 -30.32 12.36 17.32
CA GLU A 273 -29.07 11.64 17.59
C GLU A 273 -28.26 11.39 16.31
N ALA A 274 -28.94 11.17 15.17
CA ALA A 274 -28.31 11.01 13.88
C ALA A 274 -27.75 12.32 13.26
N GLN A 275 -28.08 13.48 13.84
CA GLN A 275 -27.61 14.79 13.39
C GLN A 275 -26.42 15.32 14.22
N GLU A 276 -26.18 14.76 15.40
CA GLU A 276 -25.10 15.17 16.32
C GLU A 276 -23.81 14.34 16.17
N ASP A 277 -23.87 13.17 15.51
CA ASP A 277 -22.73 12.33 15.09
C ASP A 277 -22.26 12.60 13.64
#